data_AF-A0A5J5DLL5-F1
#
_entry.id   AF-A0A5J5DLL5-F1
#
_cell.length_a   1.000
_cell.length_b   1.000
_cell.length_c   1.000
_cell.angle_alpha   90.00
_cell.angle_beta   90.00
_cell.angle_gamma   90.00
#
_symmetry.space_group_name_H-M   'P 1'
#
loop_
_entity.id
_entity.type
_entity.pdbx_description
1 polymer ?
#
loop_
_entity_poly.entity_id
_entity_poly.type
_entity_poly.pdbx_seq_one_letter_code
_entity_poly.pdbx_strand_id
1 'polypeptide(L)'
;MMATLSQTKELFRRAEAVCFDVDSTVIKEEGIDELAKFCGVGDAVTEMTRKAMGGSMTFKTALTERLSIIRCSREQVNKLITDHPPQLTPGIRELVDREYAGFDESQPTAESGGKGKVISMLKEQNGFKTVVMIGDGATDLEACPPASAFIGFGGNVVRQQVKERSSWYVTSFGELLKELE
;
A
#
# COMPACT_ATOMS: atom_id res chain seq x y z
N MET A 1 15.09 -8.36 -16.61
CA MET A 1 14.24 -9.56 -16.41
C MET A 1 13.61 -9.47 -15.04
N MET A 2 12.33 -9.78 -14.89
CA MET A 2 11.70 -9.93 -13.57
C MET A 2 12.35 -11.10 -12.83
N ALA A 3 12.49 -10.97 -11.51
CA ALA A 3 13.00 -12.05 -10.66
C ALA A 3 12.11 -13.29 -10.77
N THR A 4 12.67 -14.50 -10.66
CA THR A 4 11.88 -15.73 -10.53
C THR A 4 11.29 -15.85 -9.12
N LEU A 5 10.29 -16.73 -8.94
CA LEU A 5 9.73 -17.03 -7.61
C LEU A 5 10.83 -17.33 -6.57
N SER A 6 11.80 -18.20 -6.92
CA SER A 6 12.90 -18.56 -6.02
C SER A 6 13.80 -17.37 -5.68
N GLN A 7 14.05 -16.49 -6.66
CA GLN A 7 14.83 -15.27 -6.43
C GLN A 7 14.08 -14.28 -5.53
N THR A 8 12.78 -14.08 -5.74
CA THR A 8 11.94 -13.21 -4.91
C THR A 8 11.88 -13.69 -3.47
N LYS A 9 11.70 -15.00 -3.25
CA LYS A 9 11.73 -15.62 -1.92
C LYS A 9 13.09 -15.43 -1.22
N GLU A 10 14.19 -15.58 -1.95
CA GLU A 10 15.53 -15.36 -1.39
C GLU A 10 15.77 -13.89 -1.02
N LEU A 11 15.32 -12.96 -1.86
CA LEU A 11 15.38 -11.53 -1.57
C LEU A 11 14.52 -11.16 -0.35
N PHE A 12 13.37 -11.80 -0.18
CA PHE A 12 12.51 -11.62 1.00
C PHE A 12 13.20 -12.07 2.29
N ARG A 13 13.77 -13.28 2.31
CA ARG A 13 14.50 -13.79 3.48
C ARG A 13 15.68 -12.91 3.90
N ARG A 14 16.33 -12.25 2.94
CA ARG A 14 17.51 -11.40 3.16
C ARG A 14 17.20 -9.90 3.13
N ALA A 15 15.93 -9.53 3.18
CA ALA A 15 15.53 -8.12 3.09
C ALA A 15 16.09 -7.34 4.28
N GLU A 16 16.75 -6.22 4.00
CA GLU A 16 17.23 -5.29 5.04
C GLU A 16 16.10 -4.33 5.44
N ALA A 17 15.14 -4.12 4.54
CA ALA A 17 13.88 -3.45 4.81
C ALA A 17 12.74 -4.06 3.97
N VAL A 18 11.53 -4.05 4.54
CA VAL A 18 10.29 -4.43 3.84
C VAL A 18 9.34 -3.25 3.91
N CYS A 19 8.86 -2.80 2.75
CA CYS A 19 7.85 -1.78 2.61
C CYS A 19 6.50 -2.45 2.36
N PHE A 20 5.49 -2.11 3.16
CA PHE A 20 4.14 -2.59 2.99
C PHE A 20 3.26 -1.44 2.50
N ASP A 21 2.39 -1.74 1.53
CA ASP A 21 1.21 -0.92 1.33
C ASP A 21 0.27 -1.02 2.54
N VAL A 22 -0.56 0.01 2.73
CA VAL A 22 -1.48 0.06 3.87
C VAL A 22 -2.87 -0.41 3.45
N ASP A 23 -3.54 0.36 2.61
CA ASP A 23 -4.89 0.08 2.12
C ASP A 23 -4.92 -1.27 1.40
N SER A 24 -5.96 -2.08 1.66
CA SER A 24 -6.11 -3.43 1.09
C SER A 24 -4.94 -4.41 1.34
N THR A 25 -3.94 -4.05 2.14
CA THR A 25 -2.75 -4.87 2.46
C THR A 25 -2.55 -5.04 3.96
N VAL A 26 -2.04 -4.03 4.67
CA VAL A 26 -1.91 -4.07 6.15
C VAL A 26 -3.27 -4.01 6.82
N ILE A 27 -4.18 -3.21 6.26
CA ILE A 27 -5.59 -3.14 6.68
C ILE A 27 -6.49 -3.73 5.61
N LYS A 28 -7.72 -4.10 6.00
CA LYS A 28 -8.70 -4.66 5.06
C LYS A 28 -9.38 -3.61 4.20
N GLU A 29 -9.48 -2.40 4.72
CA GLU A 29 -10.22 -1.29 4.14
C GLU A 29 -9.34 -0.39 3.24
N GLU A 30 -10.00 0.55 2.57
CA GLU A 30 -9.39 1.69 1.88
C GLU A 30 -9.68 2.95 2.71
N GLY A 31 -8.66 3.54 3.34
CA GLY A 31 -8.86 4.56 4.38
C GLY A 31 -9.63 5.80 3.91
N ILE A 32 -9.43 6.20 2.64
CA ILE A 32 -10.15 7.34 2.06
C ILE A 32 -11.64 7.06 1.84
N ASP A 33 -12.00 5.81 1.55
CA ASP A 33 -13.40 5.40 1.35
C ASP A 33 -14.13 5.33 2.70
N GLU A 34 -13.46 4.84 3.75
CA GLU A 34 -14.00 4.87 5.11
C GLU A 34 -14.21 6.30 5.61
N LEU A 35 -13.26 7.20 5.32
CA LEU A 35 -13.41 8.62 5.63
C LEU A 35 -14.57 9.27 4.88
N ALA A 36 -14.75 8.93 3.59
CA ALA A 36 -15.87 9.42 2.79
C ALA A 36 -17.22 8.93 3.31
N LYS A 37 -17.33 7.65 3.67
CA LYS A 37 -18.53 7.06 4.29
C LYS A 37 -18.86 7.74 5.61
N PHE A 38 -17.86 7.93 6.46
CA PHE A 38 -18.01 8.60 7.74
C PHE A 38 -18.48 10.06 7.61
N CYS A 39 -18.01 10.76 6.57
CA CYS A 39 -18.47 12.12 6.26
C CYS A 39 -19.82 12.17 5.53
N GLY A 40 -20.46 11.03 5.24
CA GLY A 40 -21.75 10.96 4.54
C GLY A 40 -21.68 11.26 3.04
N VAL A 41 -20.49 11.18 2.43
CA VAL A 41 -20.26 11.50 1.01
C VAL A 41 -19.66 10.34 0.21
N GLY A 42 -19.78 9.11 0.73
CA GLY A 42 -19.26 7.89 0.10
C GLY A 42 -19.66 7.75 -1.37
N ASP A 43 -20.95 7.87 -1.68
CA ASP A 43 -21.46 7.72 -3.07
C ASP A 43 -20.84 8.75 -4.03
N ALA A 44 -20.64 9.99 -3.58
CA ALA A 44 -20.04 11.05 -4.39
C ALA A 44 -18.55 10.77 -4.67
N VAL A 45 -17.82 10.25 -3.68
CA VAL A 45 -16.42 9.87 -3.81
C VAL A 45 -16.27 8.64 -4.71
N THR A 46 -17.14 7.64 -4.59
CA THR A 46 -17.17 6.46 -5.47
C THR A 46 -17.42 6.87 -6.92
N GLU A 47 -18.41 7.71 -7.18
CA GLU A 47 -18.70 8.18 -8.54
C GLU A 47 -17.54 8.99 -9.13
N MET A 48 -16.86 9.82 -8.33
CA MET A 48 -15.69 10.55 -8.79
C MET A 48 -14.51 9.61 -9.06
N THR A 49 -14.26 8.64 -8.20
CA THR A 49 -13.21 7.62 -8.39
C THR A 49 -13.42 6.85 -9.69
N ARG A 50 -14.67 6.48 -10.01
CA ARG A 50 -15.03 5.84 -11.27
C ARG A 50 -14.70 6.71 -12.49
N LYS A 51 -14.87 8.04 -12.40
CA LYS A 51 -14.48 8.98 -13.46
C LYS A 51 -12.96 9.10 -13.60
N ALA A 52 -12.22 9.13 -12.49
CA ALA A 52 -10.77 9.23 -12.48
C ALA A 52 -10.09 7.98 -13.07
N MET A 53 -10.66 6.79 -12.85
CA MET A 53 -10.17 5.52 -13.41
C MET A 53 -10.29 5.40 -14.94
N GLY A 54 -10.90 6.38 -15.63
CA GLY A 54 -10.93 6.47 -17.09
C GLY A 54 -9.59 6.86 -17.74
N GLY A 55 -8.51 7.02 -16.97
CA GLY A 55 -7.16 7.26 -17.47
C GLY A 55 -6.84 8.71 -17.85
N SER A 56 -7.80 9.63 -17.72
CA SER A 56 -7.63 11.06 -18.05
C SER A 56 -7.08 11.90 -16.88
N MET A 57 -6.91 11.30 -15.70
CA MET A 57 -6.60 12.03 -14.47
C MET A 57 -5.35 11.48 -13.78
N THR A 58 -4.49 12.38 -13.29
CA THR A 58 -3.33 11.99 -12.47
C THR A 58 -3.76 11.55 -11.08
N PHE A 59 -2.91 10.76 -10.38
CA PHE A 59 -3.19 10.35 -9.00
C PHE A 59 -3.41 11.56 -8.08
N LYS A 60 -2.54 12.58 -8.17
CA LYS A 60 -2.63 13.79 -7.35
C LYS A 60 -3.93 14.57 -7.60
N THR A 61 -4.34 14.68 -8.86
CA THR A 61 -5.63 15.30 -9.21
C THR A 61 -6.79 14.50 -8.64
N ALA A 62 -6.78 13.17 -8.81
CA ALA A 62 -7.84 12.30 -8.27
C ALA A 62 -7.90 12.36 -6.74
N LEU A 63 -6.77 12.39 -6.04
CA LEU A 63 -6.74 12.57 -4.60
C LEU A 63 -7.29 13.94 -4.18
N THR A 64 -6.88 15.01 -4.87
CA THR A 64 -7.35 16.38 -4.60
C THR A 64 -8.87 16.48 -4.75
N GLU A 65 -9.44 15.91 -5.82
CA GLU A 65 -10.89 15.91 -6.05
C GLU A 65 -11.64 15.08 -5.00
N ARG A 66 -11.10 13.93 -4.55
CA ARG A 66 -11.73 13.14 -3.48
C ARG A 66 -11.79 13.96 -2.20
N LEU A 67 -10.67 14.58 -1.81
CA LEU A 67 -10.58 15.39 -0.61
C LEU A 67 -11.46 16.65 -0.68
N SER A 68 -11.63 17.23 -1.87
CA SER A 68 -12.51 18.40 -2.09
C SER A 68 -14.00 18.09 -1.89
N ILE A 69 -14.39 16.81 -2.09
CA ILE A 69 -15.73 16.29 -1.79
C ILE A 69 -15.84 15.94 -0.30
N ILE A 70 -14.84 15.25 0.25
CA ILE A 70 -14.83 14.78 1.65
C ILE A 70 -14.88 15.94 2.64
N ARG A 71 -14.06 16.97 2.44
CA ARG A 71 -14.01 18.18 3.30
C ARG A 71 -14.01 17.88 4.81
N CYS A 72 -13.30 16.83 5.22
CA CYS A 72 -13.29 16.40 6.61
C CYS A 72 -12.53 17.39 7.50
N SER A 73 -13.01 17.58 8.72
CA SER A 73 -12.27 18.24 9.78
C SER A 73 -11.30 17.27 10.46
N ARG A 74 -10.29 17.81 11.16
CA ARG A 74 -9.39 16.99 12.00
C ARG A 74 -10.13 16.23 13.10
N GLU A 75 -11.21 16.80 13.62
CA GLU A 75 -12.08 16.14 14.60
C GLU A 75 -12.78 14.93 14.00
N GLN A 76 -13.29 15.03 12.76
CA GLN A 76 -13.89 13.89 12.06
C GLN A 76 -12.88 12.77 11.81
N VAL A 77 -11.64 13.11 11.43
CA VAL A 77 -10.56 12.11 11.30
C VAL A 77 -10.29 11.40 12.63
N ASN A 78 -10.13 12.16 13.73
CA ASN A 78 -9.91 11.58 15.05
C ASN A 78 -11.08 10.70 15.50
N LYS A 79 -12.31 11.12 15.21
CA LYS A 79 -13.52 10.38 15.56
C LYS A 79 -13.64 9.09 14.76
N LEU A 80 -13.34 9.13 13.45
CA LEU A 80 -13.24 7.91 12.63
C LEU A 80 -12.25 6.92 13.24
N ILE A 81 -11.04 7.36 13.57
CA ILE A 81 -10.00 6.50 14.15
C ILE A 81 -10.45 5.88 15.49
N THR A 82 -11.17 6.65 16.32
CA THR A 82 -11.60 6.21 17.65
C THR A 82 -12.82 5.28 17.59
N ASP A 83 -13.84 5.65 16.82
CA ASP A 83 -15.12 4.96 16.76
C ASP A 83 -15.10 3.76 15.79
N HIS A 84 -14.24 3.83 14.77
CA HIS A 84 -14.13 2.85 13.69
C HIS A 84 -12.66 2.59 13.33
N PRO A 85 -11.85 2.03 14.24
CA PRO A 85 -10.46 1.74 13.97
C PRO A 85 -10.32 0.75 12.79
N PRO A 86 -9.33 0.94 11.88
CA PRO A 86 -9.11 0.03 10.76
C PRO A 86 -8.85 -1.41 11.22
N GLN A 87 -9.34 -2.38 10.45
CA GLN A 87 -9.09 -3.79 10.76
C GLN A 87 -7.78 -4.23 10.14
N LEU A 88 -6.83 -4.63 10.99
CA LEU A 88 -5.62 -5.27 10.51
C LEU A 88 -5.93 -6.59 9.81
N THR A 89 -5.23 -6.82 8.71
CA THR A 89 -5.25 -8.09 7.98
C THR A 89 -4.64 -9.20 8.84
N PRO A 90 -5.28 -10.37 8.98
CA PRO A 90 -4.74 -11.45 9.80
C PRO A 90 -3.30 -11.85 9.45
N GLY A 91 -2.43 -11.99 10.45
CA GLY A 91 -1.02 -12.34 10.27
C GLY A 91 -0.05 -11.15 10.18
N ILE A 92 -0.54 -9.91 10.01
CA ILE A 92 0.34 -8.75 9.87
C ILE A 92 1.05 -8.37 11.18
N ARG A 93 0.40 -8.58 12.34
CA ARG A 93 1.00 -8.28 13.65
C ARG A 93 2.16 -9.21 13.96
N GLU A 94 2.03 -10.47 13.56
CA GLU A 94 3.05 -11.49 13.69
C GLU A 94 4.23 -11.23 12.75
N LEU A 95 3.97 -10.60 11.59
CA LEU A 95 5.00 -10.24 10.61
C LEU A 95 5.72 -8.93 10.94
N VAL A 96 5.03 -7.98 11.58
CA VAL A 96 5.54 -6.65 11.93
C VAL A 96 5.31 -6.39 13.42
N ASP A 97 6.27 -6.77 14.26
CA ASP A 97 6.28 -6.46 15.69
C ASP A 97 7.09 -5.17 15.96
N ARG A 98 6.54 -4.02 15.55
CA ARG A 98 7.19 -2.71 15.69
C ARG A 98 6.20 -1.61 16.07
N GLU A 99 6.73 -0.61 16.78
CA GLU A 99 5.99 0.61 17.13
C GLU A 99 5.86 1.56 15.92
N TYR A 100 4.77 2.33 15.90
CA TYR A 100 4.55 3.38 14.92
C TYR A 100 5.56 4.52 15.11
N ALA A 101 6.41 4.75 14.11
CA ALA A 101 7.46 5.78 14.18
C ALA A 101 6.98 7.18 13.76
N GLY A 102 5.95 7.29 12.92
CA GLY A 102 5.49 8.56 12.35
C GLY A 102 5.08 8.44 10.88
N PHE A 103 4.95 9.59 10.19
CA PHE A 103 4.69 9.68 8.75
C PHE A 103 5.54 10.81 8.13
N ASP A 104 5.76 10.73 6.81
CA ASP A 104 6.52 11.74 6.07
C ASP A 104 5.60 12.91 5.65
N GLU A 105 5.84 14.09 6.21
CA GLU A 105 5.08 15.31 5.92
C GLU A 105 5.27 15.85 4.50
N SER A 106 6.31 15.41 3.78
CA SER A 106 6.53 15.76 2.37
C SER A 106 5.65 14.95 1.40
N GLN A 107 4.90 13.97 1.91
CA GLN A 107 3.87 13.21 1.20
C GLN A 107 4.29 12.65 -0.17
N PRO A 108 5.50 12.07 -0.32
CA PRO A 108 5.99 11.61 -1.62
C PRO A 108 5.09 10.55 -2.26
N THR A 109 4.37 9.75 -1.45
CA THR A 109 3.43 8.72 -1.90
C THR A 109 2.12 9.27 -2.46
N ALA A 110 1.84 10.58 -2.32
CA ALA A 110 0.68 11.23 -2.89
C ALA A 110 0.83 11.61 -4.38
N GLU A 111 1.94 11.20 -5.01
CA GLU A 111 2.26 11.44 -6.42
C GLU A 111 2.49 10.13 -7.17
N SER A 112 2.32 10.16 -8.51
CA SER A 112 2.65 9.01 -9.36
C SER A 112 4.13 8.63 -9.22
N GLY A 113 4.42 7.34 -9.07
CA GLY A 113 5.78 6.85 -8.79
C GLY A 113 6.29 7.14 -7.37
N GLY A 114 5.46 7.70 -6.50
CA GLY A 114 5.82 8.11 -5.14
C GLY A 114 6.37 6.98 -4.28
N LYS A 115 5.78 5.78 -4.35
CA LYS A 115 6.25 4.57 -3.63
C LYS A 115 7.68 4.22 -4.03
N GLY A 116 7.99 4.22 -5.33
CA GLY A 116 9.35 4.00 -5.82
C GLY A 116 10.34 5.07 -5.33
N LYS A 117 9.94 6.35 -5.35
CA LYS A 117 10.78 7.46 -4.83
C LYS A 117 11.14 7.27 -3.36
N VAL A 118 10.16 6.88 -2.52
CA VAL A 118 10.41 6.58 -1.10
C VAL A 118 11.39 5.43 -0.94
N ILE A 119 11.24 4.35 -1.72
CA ILE A 119 12.18 3.22 -1.66
C ILE A 119 13.59 3.65 -2.06
N SER A 120 13.77 4.48 -3.09
CA SER A 120 15.09 5.06 -3.42
C SER A 120 15.66 5.84 -2.24
N MET A 121 14.87 6.72 -1.63
CA MET A 121 15.31 7.52 -0.47
C MET A 121 15.73 6.62 0.70
N LEU A 122 14.96 5.58 1.02
CA LEU A 122 15.29 4.63 2.08
C LEU A 122 16.62 3.90 1.80
N LYS A 123 16.85 3.47 0.55
CA LYS A 123 18.10 2.83 0.13
C LYS A 123 19.29 3.78 0.23
N GLU A 124 19.13 5.02 -0.20
CA GLU A 124 20.18 6.05 -0.15
C GLU A 124 20.53 6.44 1.29
N GLN A 125 19.53 6.68 2.14
CA GLN A 125 19.73 7.16 3.51
C GLN A 125 20.31 6.08 4.44
N ASN A 126 19.89 4.83 4.28
CA ASN A 126 20.27 3.74 5.18
C ASN A 126 21.31 2.79 4.57
N GLY A 127 21.67 2.97 3.30
CA GLY A 127 22.56 2.07 2.58
C GLY A 127 21.96 0.69 2.30
N PHE A 128 20.63 0.54 2.40
CA PHE A 128 19.96 -0.73 2.12
C PHE A 128 20.16 -1.15 0.67
N LYS A 129 20.67 -2.37 0.48
CA LYS A 129 20.84 -3.02 -0.83
C LYS A 129 19.59 -3.78 -1.22
N THR A 130 18.92 -4.37 -0.23
CA THR A 130 17.73 -5.21 -0.44
C THR A 130 16.52 -4.62 0.27
N VAL A 131 15.63 -4.01 -0.52
CA VAL A 131 14.32 -3.55 -0.05
C VAL A 131 13.25 -4.29 -0.82
N VAL A 132 12.31 -4.92 -0.10
CA VAL A 132 11.17 -5.64 -0.71
C VAL A 132 9.90 -4.82 -0.56
N MET A 133 9.13 -4.69 -1.63
CA MET A 133 7.80 -4.06 -1.62
C MET A 133 6.71 -5.13 -1.59
N ILE A 134 5.71 -4.95 -0.72
CA ILE A 134 4.55 -5.84 -0.59
C ILE A 134 3.28 -5.00 -0.68
N GLY A 135 2.37 -5.35 -1.60
CA GLY A 135 1.12 -4.62 -1.78
C GLY A 135 0.20 -5.28 -2.80
N ASP A 136 -1.07 -4.86 -2.84
CA ASP A 136 -2.08 -5.41 -3.76
C ASP A 136 -2.22 -4.59 -5.06
N GLY A 137 -1.74 -3.35 -5.06
CA GLY A 137 -1.95 -2.35 -6.10
C GLY A 137 -0.92 -2.33 -7.24
N ALA A 138 -1.31 -1.69 -8.34
CA ALA A 138 -0.42 -1.46 -9.48
C ALA A 138 0.73 -0.50 -9.15
N THR A 139 0.49 0.46 -8.23
CA THR A 139 1.51 1.40 -7.77
C THR A 139 2.61 0.72 -6.95
N ASP A 140 2.28 -0.38 -6.27
CA ASP A 140 3.21 -1.20 -5.47
C ASP A 140 4.12 -2.00 -6.38
N LEU A 141 3.51 -2.62 -7.39
CA LEU A 141 4.22 -3.31 -8.46
C LEU A 141 5.16 -2.36 -9.22
N GLU A 142 4.73 -1.11 -9.49
CA GLU A 142 5.54 -0.08 -10.15
C GLU A 142 6.76 0.33 -9.32
N ALA A 143 6.72 0.20 -7.99
CA ALA A 143 7.84 0.53 -7.12
C ALA A 143 9.03 -0.46 -7.22
N CYS A 144 8.94 -1.47 -8.11
CA CYS A 144 9.99 -2.45 -8.37
C CYS A 144 10.37 -2.46 -9.87
N PRO A 145 11.48 -1.82 -10.28
CA PRO A 145 12.49 -1.11 -9.46
C PRO A 145 11.98 0.26 -8.92
N PRO A 146 12.59 0.83 -7.86
CA PRO A 146 13.90 0.52 -7.26
C PRO A 146 13.91 -0.52 -6.13
N ALA A 147 12.74 -1.04 -5.74
CA ALA A 147 12.68 -2.21 -4.88
C ALA A 147 13.45 -3.37 -5.52
N SER A 148 14.08 -4.19 -4.69
CA SER A 148 14.83 -5.36 -5.13
C SER A 148 13.88 -6.50 -5.53
N ALA A 149 12.71 -6.56 -4.90
CA ALA A 149 11.64 -7.48 -5.25
C ALA A 149 10.27 -6.88 -4.93
N PHE A 150 9.24 -7.33 -5.64
CA PHE A 150 7.85 -7.09 -5.34
C PHE A 150 7.13 -8.41 -5.04
N ILE A 151 6.31 -8.41 -3.99
CA ILE A 151 5.42 -9.51 -3.63
C ILE A 151 3.98 -8.99 -3.70
N GLY A 152 3.18 -9.55 -4.62
CA GLY A 152 1.78 -9.19 -4.72
C GLY A 152 0.97 -9.78 -3.58
N PHE A 153 0.12 -8.97 -2.97
CA PHE A 153 -0.80 -9.38 -1.92
C PHE A 153 -2.24 -9.45 -2.45
N GLY A 154 -2.98 -10.46 -2.04
CA GLY A 154 -4.36 -10.70 -2.47
C GLY A 154 -5.30 -11.14 -1.36
N GLY A 155 -4.92 -10.93 -0.09
CA GLY A 155 -5.73 -11.39 1.04
C GLY A 155 -7.02 -10.60 1.26
N ASN A 156 -7.07 -9.34 0.83
CA ASN A 156 -8.27 -8.50 0.91
C ASN A 156 -8.88 -8.22 -0.46
N VAL A 157 -8.05 -7.81 -1.44
CA VAL A 157 -8.48 -7.50 -2.81
C VAL A 157 -7.55 -8.19 -3.81
N VAL A 158 -8.12 -8.95 -4.74
CA VAL A 158 -7.35 -9.59 -5.83
C VAL A 158 -7.39 -8.72 -7.07
N ARG A 159 -6.24 -8.10 -7.42
CA ARG A 159 -6.07 -7.37 -8.68
C ARG A 159 -5.39 -8.26 -9.70
N GLN A 160 -6.12 -8.70 -10.73
CA GLN A 160 -5.62 -9.68 -11.71
C GLN A 160 -4.31 -9.26 -12.38
N GLN A 161 -4.21 -7.99 -12.79
CA GLN A 161 -2.98 -7.46 -13.40
C GLN A 161 -1.77 -7.53 -12.47
N VAL A 162 -1.98 -7.39 -11.16
CA VAL A 162 -0.91 -7.50 -10.16
C VAL A 162 -0.55 -8.97 -9.95
N LYS A 163 -1.55 -9.85 -9.83
CA LYS A 163 -1.35 -11.30 -9.72
C LYS A 163 -0.54 -11.88 -10.87
N GLU A 164 -0.90 -11.54 -12.10
CA GLU A 164 -0.23 -12.04 -13.33
C GLU A 164 1.20 -11.53 -13.47
N ARG A 165 1.50 -10.35 -12.92
CA ARG A 165 2.82 -9.69 -13.04
C ARG A 165 3.71 -9.90 -11.81
N SER A 166 3.21 -10.55 -10.77
CA SER A 166 3.97 -10.84 -9.56
C SER A 166 4.69 -12.17 -9.69
N SER A 167 6.02 -12.16 -9.52
CA SER A 167 6.81 -13.39 -9.44
C SER A 167 6.43 -14.26 -8.25
N TRP A 168 5.98 -13.62 -7.16
CA TRP A 168 5.39 -14.26 -5.99
C TRP A 168 4.13 -13.49 -5.61
N TYR A 169 3.00 -14.20 -5.56
CA TYR A 169 1.71 -13.67 -5.15
C TYR A 169 1.19 -14.49 -3.97
N VAL A 170 0.82 -13.82 -2.88
CA VAL A 170 0.31 -14.47 -1.67
C VAL A 170 -1.08 -13.96 -1.33
N THR A 171 -1.85 -14.77 -0.63
CA THR A 171 -3.22 -14.44 -0.19
C THR A 171 -3.36 -14.39 1.33
N SER A 172 -2.28 -14.68 2.06
CA SER A 172 -2.22 -14.53 3.50
C SER A 172 -0.82 -14.18 3.96
N PHE A 173 -0.68 -13.40 5.04
CA PHE A 173 0.62 -13.15 5.67
C PHE A 173 1.23 -14.42 6.26
N GLY A 174 0.43 -15.44 6.55
CA GLY A 174 0.91 -16.77 6.95
C GLY A 174 1.79 -17.47 5.91
N GLU A 175 1.63 -17.17 4.62
CA GLU A 175 2.53 -17.67 3.57
C GLU A 175 3.91 -17.01 3.62
N LEU A 176 3.97 -15.74 4.02
CA LEU A 176 5.23 -15.03 4.22
C LEU A 176 5.94 -15.49 5.48
N LEU A 177 5.21 -15.66 6.58
CA LEU A 177 5.75 -16.19 7.84
C LEU A 177 6.41 -17.56 7.63
N LYS A 178 5.75 -18.47 6.91
CA LYS A 178 6.30 -19.79 6.56
C LYS A 178 7.58 -19.74 5.71
N GLU A 179 7.82 -18.66 4.99
CA GLU A 179 9.06 -18.50 4.21
C GLU A 179 10.24 -18.01 5.06
N LEU A 180 9.95 -17.42 6.24
CA LEU A 180 10.94 -16.93 7.21
C LEU A 180 11.30 -17.98 8.27
N GLU A 181 10.52 -19.07 8.38
CA GLU A 181 10.84 -20.26 9.17
C GLU A 181 11.93 -21.12 8.51
#